data_AF-A0A9D2FVW9-F1
#
_entry.id   AF-A0A9D2FVW9-F1
#
_cell.length_a   1.000
_cell.length_b   1.000
_cell.length_c   1.000
_cell.angle_alpha   90.00
_cell.angle_beta   90.00
_cell.angle_gamma   90.00
#
_symmetry.space_group_name_H-M   'P 1'
#
loop_
_entity.id
_entity.type
_entity.pdbx_description
1 polymer ?
#
loop_
_entity_poly.entity_id
_entity_poly.type
_entity_poly.pdbx_seq_one_letter_code
_entity_poly.pdbx_strand_id
1 'polypeptide(L)'
;MAYKEYKDIMQATGKSITSVKKWRLKIEELSGYEFKKTRMRVSRRRVQDVYQFTEDEFDKFIRLSQRIDETNNMGQSVIEIWGDLKAREERRLKQDVADMKVTLNKLVKAHNNKNITISVLENKVQKLEERIEDLENNQSKGFFSRNKKKDR
;
A
#
# COMPACT_ATOMS: atom_id res chain seq x y z
N MET A 1 1.23 4.59 34.53
CA MET A 1 0.93 3.19 34.16
C MET A 1 2.01 2.31 34.76
N ALA A 2 1.64 1.30 35.54
CA ALA A 2 2.59 0.33 36.08
C ALA A 2 2.92 -0.69 34.99
N TYR A 3 4.20 -0.83 34.65
CA TYR A 3 4.64 -1.84 33.69
C TYR A 3 4.86 -3.17 34.39
N LYS A 4 4.56 -4.25 33.68
CA LYS A 4 4.85 -5.62 34.11
C LYS A 4 6.16 -6.10 33.48
N GLU A 5 6.85 -6.99 34.17
CA GLU A 5 8.04 -7.67 33.68
C GLU A 5 7.75 -9.16 33.42
N TYR A 6 8.72 -9.87 32.85
CA TYR A 6 8.61 -11.32 32.64
C TYR A 6 8.29 -12.10 33.91
N LYS A 7 8.74 -11.62 35.08
CA LYS A 7 8.48 -12.29 36.36
C LYS A 7 7.00 -12.29 36.71
N ASP A 8 6.28 -11.22 36.40
CA ASP A 8 4.85 -11.13 36.68
C ASP A 8 4.09 -12.15 35.81
N ILE A 9 4.44 -12.24 34.53
CA ILE A 9 3.82 -13.21 33.59
C ILE A 9 4.13 -14.64 34.04
N MET A 10 5.38 -14.90 34.46
CA MET A 10 5.81 -16.19 34.99
C MET A 10 4.98 -16.60 36.22
N GLN A 11 4.76 -15.68 37.16
CA GLN A 11 3.96 -15.94 38.36
C GLN A 11 2.50 -16.23 38.03
N ALA A 12 1.91 -15.49 37.09
CA ALA A 12 0.51 -15.65 36.73
C ALA A 12 0.22 -16.88 35.84
N THR A 13 1.17 -17.25 34.97
CA THR A 13 1.00 -18.40 34.05
C THR A 13 1.55 -19.72 34.61
N GLY A 14 2.40 -19.67 35.64
CA GLY A 14 3.14 -20.82 36.15
C GLY A 14 4.19 -21.37 35.17
N LYS A 15 4.42 -20.71 34.03
CA LYS A 15 5.41 -21.14 33.03
C LYS A 15 6.78 -20.58 33.33
N SER A 16 7.83 -21.25 32.85
CA SER A 16 9.19 -20.78 33.04
C SER A 16 9.47 -19.46 32.30
N ILE A 17 10.38 -18.65 32.83
CA ILE A 17 10.78 -17.38 32.20
C ILE A 17 11.35 -17.57 30.78
N THR A 18 11.98 -18.72 30.51
CA THR A 18 12.50 -19.05 29.17
C THR A 18 11.36 -19.34 28.20
N SER A 19 10.29 -20.01 28.65
CA SER A 19 9.07 -20.20 27.86
C SER A 19 8.45 -18.87 27.47
N VAL A 20 8.24 -17.95 28.43
CA VAL A 20 7.65 -16.63 28.15
C VAL A 20 8.52 -15.82 27.19
N LYS A 21 9.85 -15.91 27.31
CA LYS A 21 10.77 -15.28 26.34
C LYS A 21 10.65 -15.86 24.93
N LYS A 22 10.52 -17.19 24.80
CA LYS A 22 10.25 -17.85 23.51
C LYS A 22 8.91 -17.40 22.94
N TRP A 23 7.91 -17.20 23.80
CA TRP A 23 6.62 -16.70 23.38
C TRP A 23 6.69 -15.29 22.81
N ARG A 24 7.35 -14.37 23.51
CA ARG A 24 7.60 -13.03 22.99
C ARG A 24 8.26 -13.07 21.61
N LEU A 25 9.34 -13.84 21.45
CA LEU A 25 10.03 -13.97 20.16
C LEU A 25 9.08 -14.43 19.05
N LYS A 26 8.23 -15.43 19.34
CA LYS A 26 7.30 -15.95 18.34
C LYS A 26 6.18 -14.96 17.99
N ILE A 27 5.75 -14.17 18.97
CA ILE A 27 4.80 -13.07 18.74
C ILE A 27 5.41 -12.02 17.83
N GLU A 28 6.64 -11.57 18.10
CA GLU A 28 7.35 -10.60 17.24
C GLU A 28 7.48 -11.14 15.81
N GLU A 29 7.82 -12.42 15.65
CA GLU A 29 7.98 -13.06 14.34
C GLU A 29 6.67 -13.19 13.55
N LEU A 30 5.58 -13.65 14.19
CA LEU A 30 4.33 -13.98 13.49
C LEU A 30 3.39 -12.78 13.33
N SER A 31 3.35 -11.91 14.33
CA SER A 31 2.43 -10.77 14.35
C SER A 31 3.08 -9.44 13.94
N GLY A 32 4.42 -9.39 13.89
CA GLY A 32 5.16 -8.14 13.66
C GLY A 32 5.04 -7.14 14.81
N TYR A 33 4.52 -7.57 15.97
CA TYR A 33 4.36 -6.71 17.13
C TYR A 33 5.71 -6.39 17.76
N GLU A 34 5.99 -5.13 18.07
CA GLU A 34 7.22 -4.71 18.74
C GLU A 34 6.94 -4.38 20.22
N PHE A 35 7.55 -5.16 21.13
CA PHE A 35 7.41 -4.91 22.56
C PHE A 35 8.32 -3.77 23.02
N LYS A 36 7.81 -2.96 23.96
CA LYS A 36 8.59 -1.89 24.57
C LYS A 36 9.75 -2.48 25.39
N LYS A 37 10.95 -1.94 25.15
CA LYS A 37 12.16 -2.28 25.90
C LYS A 37 12.88 -1.04 26.39
N THR A 38 13.43 -1.14 27.59
CA THR A 38 14.20 -0.09 28.25
C THR A 38 15.61 -0.61 28.54
N ARG A 39 16.62 0.21 28.24
CA ARG A 39 18.01 -0.11 28.54
C ARG A 39 18.28 0.08 30.02
N MET A 40 18.50 -1.01 30.75
CA MET A 40 18.84 -0.98 32.16
C MET A 40 20.31 -1.33 32.35
N ARG A 41 21.01 -0.51 33.15
CA ARG A 41 22.37 -0.84 33.57
C ARG A 41 22.32 -1.94 34.62
N VAL A 42 22.80 -3.13 34.27
CA VAL A 42 22.81 -4.29 35.18
C VAL A 42 24.11 -4.33 35.97
N SER A 43 25.22 -3.85 35.39
CA SER A 43 26.50 -3.70 36.09
C SER A 43 27.27 -2.49 35.58
N ARG A 44 28.41 -2.16 36.22
CA ARG A 44 29.30 -1.07 35.76
C ARG A 44 29.62 -1.15 34.26
N ARG A 45 29.80 -2.37 33.75
CA ARG A 45 30.21 -2.65 32.36
C ARG A 45 29.11 -3.21 31.46
N ARG A 46 27.92 -3.55 31.99
CA ARG A 46 26.86 -4.24 31.23
C ARG A 46 25.53 -3.50 31.29
N VAL A 47 24.99 -3.21 30.12
CA VAL A 47 23.63 -2.73 29.91
C VAL A 47 22.83 -3.86 29.28
N GLN A 48 21.59 -4.04 29.71
CA GLN A 48 20.68 -5.06 29.20
C GLN A 48 19.34 -4.43 28.84
N ASP A 49 18.77 -4.88 27.73
CA ASP A 49 17.39 -4.55 27.37
C ASP A 49 16.43 -5.31 28.29
N VAL A 50 15.59 -4.56 29.01
CA VAL A 50 14.51 -5.09 29.86
C VAL A 50 13.18 -4.76 29.18
N TYR A 51 12.35 -5.79 28.99
CA TYR A 51 11.03 -5.63 28.37
C TYR A 51 10.03 -5.16 29.42
N GLN A 52 9.21 -4.18 29.05
CA GLN A 52 8.16 -3.60 29.87
C GLN A 52 6.83 -3.85 29.21
N PHE A 53 6.02 -4.69 29.83
CA PHE A 53 4.72 -5.07 29.31
C PHE A 53 3.62 -4.16 29.85
N THR A 54 2.68 -3.78 29.00
CA THR A 54 1.45 -3.11 29.44
C THR A 54 0.51 -4.12 30.10
N GLU A 55 -0.52 -3.62 30.79
CA GLU A 55 -1.56 -4.48 31.37
C GLU A 55 -2.32 -5.28 30.30
N ASP A 56 -2.63 -4.64 29.16
CA ASP A 56 -3.22 -5.33 28.01
C ASP A 56 -2.32 -6.43 27.43
N GLU A 57 -1.02 -6.19 27.33
CA GLU A 57 -0.05 -7.20 26.86
C GLU A 57 0.05 -8.35 27.86
N PHE A 58 0.07 -8.03 29.15
CA PHE A 58 0.07 -9.01 30.22
C PHE A 58 -1.16 -9.93 30.13
N ASP A 59 -2.37 -9.37 30.00
CA ASP A 59 -3.60 -10.15 29.86
C ASP A 59 -3.59 -11.04 28.61
N LYS A 60 -3.05 -10.53 27.49
CA LYS A 60 -2.86 -11.34 26.28
C LYS A 60 -1.89 -12.50 26.52
N PHE A 61 -0.81 -12.32 27.29
CA PHE A 61 0.09 -13.42 27.66
C PHE A 61 -0.61 -14.48 28.51
N ILE A 62 -1.52 -14.09 29.42
CA ILE A 62 -2.29 -15.06 30.22
C ILE A 62 -3.21 -15.88 29.30
N ARG A 63 -3.96 -15.21 28.42
CA ARG A 63 -4.82 -15.87 27.43
C ARG A 63 -4.05 -16.79 26.50
N LEU A 64 -2.84 -16.38 26.11
CA LEU A 64 -1.95 -17.20 25.30
C LEU A 64 -1.53 -18.47 26.02
N SER A 65 -1.18 -18.38 27.30
CA SER A 65 -0.83 -19.55 28.10
C SER A 65 -1.96 -20.58 28.10
N GLN A 66 -3.19 -20.13 28.38
CA GLN A 66 -4.37 -21.00 28.39
C GLN A 66 -4.57 -21.70 27.05
N ARG A 67 -4.44 -20.96 25.94
CA ARG A 67 -4.61 -21.53 24.59
C ARG A 67 -3.52 -22.48 24.16
N ILE A 68 -2.28 -22.22 24.56
CA ILE A 68 -1.18 -23.17 24.30
C ILE A 68 -1.47 -24.48 25.01
N ASP A 69 -1.97 -24.42 26.24
CA ASP A 69 -2.30 -25.61 27.02
C ASP A 69 -3.48 -26.38 26.39
N GLU A 70 -4.45 -25.69 25.78
CA GLU A 70 -5.58 -26.31 25.07
C GLU A 70 -5.22 -26.88 23.70
N THR A 71 -4.53 -26.10 22.86
CA THR A 71 -4.30 -26.42 21.44
C THR A 71 -3.01 -27.18 21.19
N ASN A 72 -2.07 -27.14 22.14
CA ASN A 72 -0.68 -27.55 21.97
C ASN A 72 0.03 -26.94 20.75
N ASN A 73 -0.53 -25.85 20.17
CA ASN A 73 0.00 -25.16 19.00
C ASN A 73 0.24 -23.69 19.30
N MET A 74 1.50 -23.39 19.57
CA MET A 74 1.98 -22.05 19.88
C MET A 74 1.72 -21.04 18.74
N GLY A 75 2.01 -21.42 17.50
CA GLY A 75 1.92 -20.49 16.36
C GLY A 75 0.48 -20.06 16.09
N GLN A 76 -0.44 -21.03 16.10
CA GLN A 76 -1.87 -20.75 15.94
C GLN A 76 -2.41 -19.88 17.07
N SER A 77 -2.03 -20.17 18.31
CA SER A 77 -2.46 -19.39 19.48
C SER A 77 -1.97 -17.94 19.42
N VAL A 78 -0.73 -17.71 18.94
CA VAL A 78 -0.19 -16.36 18.71
C VAL A 78 -0.96 -15.61 17.64
N ILE A 79 -1.19 -16.24 16.49
CA ILE A 79 -1.91 -15.63 15.36
C ILE A 79 -3.31 -15.20 15.79
N GLU A 80 -3.98 -15.98 16.63
CA GLU A 80 -5.35 -15.68 17.02
C GLU A 80 -5.44 -14.53 18.04
N ILE A 81 -4.44 -14.36 18.91
CA ILE A 81 -4.45 -13.30 19.94
C ILE A 81 -3.80 -12.00 19.44
N TRP A 82 -2.67 -12.08 18.72
CA TRP A 82 -1.92 -10.90 18.23
C TRP A 82 -2.13 -10.60 16.75
N GLY A 83 -2.75 -11.52 15.99
CA GLY A 83 -2.93 -11.40 14.55
C GLY A 83 -1.77 -12.00 13.75
N ASP A 84 -2.03 -12.27 12.48
CA ASP A 84 -1.03 -12.71 11.50
C ASP A 84 -0.59 -11.52 10.64
N LEU A 85 0.71 -11.21 10.71
CA LEU A 85 1.35 -10.16 9.92
C LEU A 85 1.21 -10.45 8.42
N LYS A 86 1.51 -11.68 8.00
CA LYS A 86 1.50 -12.07 6.59
C LYS A 86 0.09 -11.96 6.01
N ALA A 87 -0.92 -12.42 6.76
CA ALA A 87 -2.31 -12.28 6.34
C ALA A 87 -2.74 -10.80 6.25
N ARG A 88 -2.25 -9.93 7.15
CA ARG A 88 -2.53 -8.49 7.07
C ARG A 88 -1.89 -7.85 5.83
N GLU A 89 -0.61 -8.14 5.59
CA GLU A 89 0.11 -7.67 4.41
C GLU A 89 -0.53 -8.17 3.12
N GLU A 90 -0.91 -9.44 3.06
CA GLU A 90 -1.59 -10.01 1.89
C GLU A 90 -2.93 -9.33 1.61
N ARG A 91 -3.76 -9.07 2.65
CA ARG A 91 -5.01 -8.33 2.50
C ARG A 91 -4.78 -6.92 1.96
N ARG A 92 -3.76 -6.23 2.49
CA ARG A 92 -3.38 -4.88 2.04
C ARG A 92 -2.92 -4.90 0.59
N LEU A 93 -2.04 -5.82 0.21
CA LEU A 93 -1.57 -5.98 -1.17
C LEU A 93 -2.73 -6.29 -2.13
N LYS A 94 -3.69 -7.13 -1.74
CA LYS A 94 -4.90 -7.40 -2.53
C LYS A 94 -5.73 -6.13 -2.75
N GLN A 95 -5.85 -5.29 -1.73
CA GLN A 95 -6.55 -4.01 -1.82
C GLN A 95 -5.80 -3.03 -2.73
N ASP A 96 -4.48 -2.88 -2.55
CA ASP A 96 -3.65 -2.03 -3.39
C ASP A 96 -3.73 -2.45 -4.88
N VAL A 97 -3.70 -3.75 -5.16
CA VAL A 97 -3.88 -4.29 -6.52
C VAL A 97 -5.28 -3.99 -7.07
N ALA A 98 -6.34 -4.09 -6.25
CA ALA A 98 -7.69 -3.76 -6.68
C ALA A 98 -7.82 -2.27 -7.03
N ASP A 99 -7.27 -1.39 -6.19
CA ASP A 99 -7.27 0.05 -6.42
C ASP A 99 -6.45 0.42 -7.66
N MET A 100 -5.30 -0.22 -7.87
CA MET A 100 -4.49 -0.06 -9.09
C MET A 100 -5.24 -0.48 -10.36
N LYS A 101 -6.06 -1.53 -10.31
CA LYS A 101 -6.90 -1.91 -11.47
C LYS A 101 -7.95 -0.85 -11.77
N VAL A 102 -8.55 -0.25 -10.75
CA VAL A 102 -9.53 0.83 -10.92
C VAL A 102 -8.87 2.08 -11.52
N THR A 103 -7.70 2.47 -11.03
CA THR A 103 -6.97 3.64 -11.57
C THR A 103 -6.52 3.40 -13.01
N LEU A 104 -5.99 2.21 -13.32
CA LEU A 104 -5.62 1.83 -14.68
C LEU A 104 -6.81 1.90 -15.63
N ASN A 105 -7.97 1.36 -15.25
CA ASN A 105 -9.17 1.42 -16.07
C ASN A 105 -9.65 2.85 -16.34
N LYS A 106 -9.56 3.74 -15.34
CA LYS A 106 -9.85 5.18 -15.52
C LYS A 106 -8.86 5.82 -16.50
N LEU A 107 -7.58 5.50 -16.38
CA LEU A 107 -6.53 6.03 -17.25
C LEU A 107 -6.72 5.58 -18.70
N VAL A 108 -7.01 4.29 -18.93
CA VAL A 108 -7.30 3.74 -20.26
C VAL A 108 -8.50 4.42 -20.89
N LYS A 109 -9.60 4.61 -20.14
CA LYS A 109 -10.78 5.35 -20.63
C LYS A 109 -10.44 6.79 -21.02
N ALA A 110 -9.69 7.50 -20.16
CA ALA A 110 -9.27 8.86 -20.45
C ALA A 110 -8.37 8.94 -21.70
N HIS A 111 -7.45 7.98 -21.86
CA HIS A 111 -6.58 7.86 -23.02
C HIS A 111 -7.39 7.62 -24.30
N ASN A 112 -8.34 6.70 -24.29
CA ASN A 112 -9.19 6.42 -25.45
C ASN A 112 -10.03 7.63 -25.85
N ASN A 113 -10.59 8.36 -24.89
CA ASN A 113 -11.34 9.60 -25.17
C ASN A 113 -10.45 10.68 -25.79
N LYS A 114 -9.20 10.82 -25.31
CA LYS A 114 -8.23 11.73 -25.91
C LYS A 114 -7.89 11.33 -27.34
N ASN A 115 -7.68 10.04 -27.61
CA ASN A 115 -7.41 9.54 -28.97
C ASN A 115 -8.56 9.82 -29.93
N ILE A 116 -9.81 9.63 -29.50
CA ILE A 116 -10.99 9.99 -30.29
C ILE A 116 -11.00 11.49 -30.58
N THR A 117 -10.71 12.32 -29.57
CA THR A 117 -10.68 13.78 -29.73
C THR A 117 -9.60 14.21 -30.72
N ILE A 118 -8.40 13.62 -30.62
CA ILE A 118 -7.29 13.86 -31.54
C ILE A 118 -7.71 13.50 -32.97
N SER A 119 -8.28 12.31 -33.19
CA SER A 119 -8.74 11.90 -34.51
C SER A 119 -9.81 12.85 -35.09
N VAL A 120 -10.74 13.35 -34.27
CA VAL A 120 -11.73 14.33 -34.72
C VAL A 120 -11.09 15.66 -35.09
N LEU A 121 -10.08 16.10 -34.33
CA LEU A 121 -9.35 17.33 -34.61
C LEU A 121 -8.50 17.21 -35.88
N GLU A 122 -7.80 16.09 -36.07
CA GLU A 122 -7.04 15.79 -37.30
C GLU A 122 -7.94 15.88 -38.54
N ASN A 123 -9.11 15.25 -38.50
CA ASN A 123 -10.09 15.32 -39.60
C ASN A 123 -10.58 16.75 -39.87
N LYS A 124 -10.75 17.58 -38.82
CA LYS A 124 -11.15 18.98 -38.98
C LYS A 124 -10.04 19.82 -39.59
N VAL A 125 -8.80 19.60 -39.15
CA VAL A 125 -7.62 20.28 -39.69
C VAL A 125 -7.48 19.95 -41.17
N GLN A 126 -7.54 18.67 -41.55
CA GLN A 126 -7.47 18.25 -42.95
C GLN A 126 -8.54 18.92 -43.82
N LYS A 127 -9.80 18.96 -43.37
CA LYS A 127 -10.88 19.64 -44.12
C LYS A 127 -10.67 21.15 -44.27
N LEU A 128 -10.04 21.78 -43.27
CA LEU A 128 -9.71 23.20 -43.33
C LEU A 128 -8.55 23.44 -44.31
N GLU A 129 -7.55 22.57 -44.31
CA GLU A 129 -6.43 22.59 -45.27
C GLU A 129 -6.94 22.43 -46.71
N GLU A 130 -7.77 21.43 -46.99
CA GLU A 130 -8.42 21.22 -48.30
C GLU A 130 -9.19 22.46 -48.76
N ARG A 131 -9.93 23.10 -47.85
CA ARG A 131 -10.71 24.30 -48.16
C ARG A 131 -9.84 25.54 -48.40
N ILE A 132 -8.69 25.66 -47.73
CA ILE A 132 -7.72 26.72 -47.99
C ILE A 132 -7.11 26.52 -49.38
N GLU A 133 -6.71 25.31 -49.71
CA GLU A 133 -6.15 24.97 -51.03
C GLU A 133 -7.15 25.28 -52.17
N ASP A 134 -8.43 24.92 -52.00
CA ASP A 134 -9.49 25.26 -52.95
C ASP A 134 -9.66 26.77 -53.13
N LEU A 135 -9.61 27.54 -52.03
CA LEU A 135 -9.73 29.00 -52.08
C LEU A 135 -8.54 29.63 -52.79
N GLU A 136 -7.31 29.22 -52.48
CA GLU A 136 -6.08 29.70 -53.13
C GLU A 136 -6.09 29.39 -54.64
N ASN A 137 -6.48 28.16 -55.00
CA ASN A 137 -6.60 27.73 -56.40
C ASN A 137 -7.68 28.49 -57.18
N ASN A 138 -8.81 28.85 -56.54
CA ASN A 138 -9.86 29.64 -57.19
C ASN A 138 -9.51 31.13 -57.26
N GLN A 139 -8.77 31.66 -56.28
CA GLN A 139 -8.34 33.06 -56.26
C GLN A 139 -7.29 33.35 -57.36
N SER A 140 -6.40 32.39 -57.65
CA SER A 140 -5.45 32.49 -58.78
C SER A 140 -6.12 32.55 -60.16
N LYS A 141 -7.33 31.98 -60.30
CA LYS A 141 -8.11 31.95 -61.55
C LYS A 141 -9.08 33.14 -61.72
N GLY A 142 -9.49 33.76 -60.62
CA GLY A 142 -10.62 34.70 -60.58
C GLY A 142 -10.31 36.18 -60.80
N PHE A 143 -9.06 36.65 -60.64
CA PHE A 143 -8.77 38.10 -60.61
C PHE A 143 -7.92 38.64 -61.76
N PHE A 144 -7.12 37.81 -62.45
CA PHE A 144 -6.20 38.30 -63.50
C PHE A 144 -6.53 37.86 -64.93
N SER A 145 -7.63 37.13 -65.16
CA SER A 145 -8.00 36.68 -66.52
C SER A 145 -8.82 37.71 -67.32
N ARG A 146 -9.28 38.82 -66.71
CA ARG A 146 -10.24 39.72 -67.36
C ARG A 146 -9.67 40.88 -68.19
N ASN A 147 -8.36 41.14 -68.16
CA ASN A 147 -7.78 42.32 -68.84
C ASN A 147 -6.72 42.00 -69.92
N LYS A 148 -6.94 40.98 -70.77
CA LYS A 148 -6.16 40.81 -72.00
C LYS A 148 -7.05 40.65 -73.23
N LYS A 149 -7.89 41.64 -73.55
CA LYS A 149 -8.39 41.84 -74.93
C LYS A 149 -8.68 43.33 -75.18
N LYS A 150 -8.18 43.81 -76.32
CA LYS A 150 -8.10 45.19 -76.89
C LYS A 150 -6.85 45.93 -76.44
N ASP A 151 -5.94 46.36 -77.31
CA ASP A 151 -6.08 46.95 -78.66
C ASP A 151 -5.25 46.17 -79.72
N ARG A 152 -5.69 45.91 -80.97
CA ARG A 152 -5.84 46.78 -82.16
C ARG A 152 -4.67 47.70 -82.46
#